data_AF-A0A935QBK3-F1
#
_entry.id   AF-A0A935QBK3-F1
#
_cell.length_a   1.000
_cell.length_b   1.000
_cell.length_c   1.000
_cell.angle_alpha   90.00
_cell.angle_beta   90.00
_cell.angle_gamma   90.00
#
_symmetry.space_group_name_H-M   'P 1'
#
loop_
_entity.id
_entity.type
_entity.pdbx_description
1 polymer ?
#
loop_
_entity_poly.entity_id
_entity_poly.type
_entity_poly.pdbx_seq_one_letter_code
_entity_poly.pdbx_strand_id
1 'polypeptide(L)'
;MRNTNLQTTGALAALLILLTAGAPGCADEAAAPADGIVDPIVSAGAYAIVDTGQDACFGDQDEIVAPAAGEAYYGQDSQYRGHQPSYLDSADGLTVHDEVTGLTWQRSPDVNRDGAIGPSDKLNWSGCQAYPAALNAAEYGGYSDWRLPSIKELYSLILFTGLDPSGYGGDTSSLTPFIDTDHFDFAYGDESAGERIIDSQYASDSLYVDGANAGQLLFGVNFADGRIKGYGLTMPGGREKTFFVMCVRGNADYGINAFTDNDDGTITDGATGLMWARDDSGGDAPGGLDWAEALAWVEARNTLEYLGYSDWRLPEVKELQSIVDYTRSPGSSGSAAIDPLFNATGIINEAGASDFGFYWSSTTHAGLNGGRAAAYVAFGRAMGYIDGA
;
A
#
# COMPACT_ATOMS: atom_id res chain seq x y z
N MET A 1 -35.58 25.90 12.55
CA MET A 1 -37.00 26.32 12.53
C MET A 1 -37.82 25.15 11.98
N ARG A 2 -39.00 24.92 12.56
CA ARG A 2 -39.85 23.72 12.42
C ARG A 2 -40.49 23.55 11.02
N ASN A 3 -40.96 22.30 10.83
CA ASN A 3 -42.05 21.80 9.96
C ASN A 3 -41.63 21.37 8.53
N THR A 4 -42.05 20.21 7.99
CA THR A 4 -43.07 19.22 8.40
C THR A 4 -42.93 17.93 7.58
N ASN A 5 -43.36 16.82 8.18
CA ASN A 5 -43.57 15.46 7.65
C ASN A 5 -44.31 15.38 6.30
N LEU A 6 -43.98 14.36 5.50
CA LEU A 6 -44.97 13.51 4.83
C LEU A 6 -44.44 12.06 4.70
N GLN A 7 -45.11 11.13 5.37
CA GLN A 7 -45.06 9.68 5.14
C GLN A 7 -46.13 9.28 4.10
N THR A 8 -45.86 8.26 3.29
CA THR A 8 -46.78 7.17 2.87
C THR A 8 -46.01 6.22 1.92
N THR A 9 -45.61 5.03 2.39
CA THR A 9 -46.21 3.69 2.14
C THR A 9 -46.15 3.19 0.69
N GLY A 10 -45.47 2.04 0.48
CA GLY A 10 -45.58 1.24 -0.74
C GLY A 10 -44.66 0.01 -0.71
N ALA A 11 -45.07 -1.03 0.00
CA ALA A 11 -44.45 -2.35 -0.04
C ALA A 11 -44.88 -3.10 -1.31
N LEU A 12 -43.94 -3.77 -1.99
CA LEU A 12 -44.25 -4.94 -2.82
C LEU A 12 -43.12 -5.96 -2.71
N ALA A 13 -43.43 -7.06 -2.02
CA ALA A 13 -42.64 -8.28 -2.01
C ALA A 13 -42.99 -9.11 -3.26
N ALA A 14 -41.97 -9.69 -3.90
CA ALA A 14 -42.16 -10.77 -4.88
C ALA A 14 -41.17 -11.90 -4.56
N LEU A 15 -41.76 -12.95 -3.99
CA LEU A 15 -41.22 -14.27 -3.70
C LEU A 15 -41.27 -15.12 -4.98
N LEU A 16 -40.19 -15.79 -5.38
CA LEU A 16 -40.26 -16.88 -6.35
C LEU A 16 -39.28 -18.03 -6.05
N ILE A 17 -39.82 -19.01 -5.31
CA ILE A 17 -39.80 -20.47 -5.50
C ILE A 17 -38.47 -21.15 -5.89
N LEU A 18 -37.92 -21.88 -4.91
CA LEU A 18 -37.05 -23.05 -5.07
C LEU A 18 -37.77 -24.19 -5.81
N LEU A 19 -37.03 -24.90 -6.67
CA LEU A 19 -37.32 -26.29 -7.04
C LEU A 19 -36.03 -27.12 -6.90
N THR A 20 -36.08 -28.08 -5.99
CA THR A 20 -35.11 -29.17 -5.81
C THR A 20 -35.57 -30.39 -6.60
N ALA A 21 -34.63 -31.14 -7.17
CA ALA A 21 -34.81 -32.55 -7.52
C ALA A 21 -33.45 -33.28 -7.41
N GLY A 22 -33.46 -34.41 -6.70
CA GLY A 22 -32.29 -35.11 -6.19
C GLY A 22 -31.62 -36.14 -7.11
N ALA A 23 -30.48 -36.61 -6.58
CA ALA A 23 -29.48 -37.61 -6.97
C ALA A 23 -30.08 -39.03 -7.30
N PRO A 24 -29.30 -40.11 -7.64
CA PRO A 24 -27.84 -40.29 -7.51
C PRO A 24 -27.11 -41.07 -8.64
N GLY A 25 -25.78 -41.12 -8.57
CA GLY A 25 -24.96 -42.05 -9.35
C GLY A 25 -23.49 -42.04 -8.94
N CYS A 26 -23.08 -42.99 -8.11
CA CYS A 26 -21.67 -43.28 -7.78
C CYS A 26 -20.94 -43.85 -9.01
N ALA A 27 -19.70 -43.40 -9.26
CA ALA A 27 -18.63 -44.22 -9.82
C ALA A 27 -17.27 -43.57 -9.54
N ASP A 28 -16.46 -44.28 -8.76
CA ASP A 28 -14.99 -44.28 -8.64
C ASP A 28 -14.19 -43.05 -9.10
N GLU A 29 -13.67 -42.32 -8.12
CA GLU A 29 -12.60 -41.33 -8.31
C GLU A 29 -11.25 -42.03 -8.11
N ALA A 30 -10.56 -42.34 -9.21
CA ALA A 30 -9.17 -42.74 -9.19
C ALA A 30 -8.30 -41.48 -8.98
N ALA A 31 -7.48 -41.49 -7.93
CA ALA A 31 -6.58 -40.41 -7.59
C ALA A 31 -5.62 -40.06 -8.76
N ALA A 32 -5.67 -38.82 -9.21
CA ALA A 32 -4.67 -38.23 -10.10
C ALA A 32 -3.45 -37.78 -9.27
N PRO A 33 -2.22 -37.91 -9.79
CA PRO A 33 -1.02 -37.53 -9.07
C PRO A 33 -0.91 -36.01 -8.93
N ALA A 34 -0.17 -35.55 -7.91
CA ALA A 34 0.12 -34.16 -7.67
C ALA A 34 0.85 -33.53 -8.87
N ASP A 35 0.15 -32.70 -9.63
CA ASP A 35 0.76 -31.82 -10.63
C ASP A 35 1.40 -30.65 -9.88
N GLY A 36 2.71 -30.50 -10.10
CA GLY A 36 3.49 -29.38 -9.60
C GLY A 36 2.90 -28.06 -10.10
N ILE A 37 2.89 -27.07 -9.21
CA ILE A 37 2.57 -25.69 -9.52
C ILE A 37 3.55 -25.25 -10.61
N VAL A 38 3.03 -25.13 -11.83
CA VAL A 38 3.69 -24.40 -12.90
C VAL A 38 3.33 -22.94 -12.69
N ASP A 39 4.29 -22.16 -12.19
CA ASP A 39 4.16 -20.71 -12.07
C ASP A 39 3.65 -20.13 -13.39
N PRO A 40 2.60 -19.30 -13.38
CA PRO A 40 2.22 -18.56 -14.58
C PRO A 40 3.42 -17.71 -14.99
N ILE A 41 3.85 -17.88 -16.24
CA ILE A 41 4.98 -17.12 -16.81
C ILE A 41 4.58 -15.65 -16.86
N VAL A 42 4.89 -14.91 -15.80
CA VAL A 42 5.01 -13.47 -15.84
C VAL A 42 6.10 -13.17 -16.87
N SER A 43 5.79 -12.34 -17.87
CA SER A 43 6.80 -11.86 -18.81
C SER A 43 7.97 -11.30 -18.00
N ALA A 44 9.21 -11.73 -18.30
CA ALA A 44 10.39 -11.17 -17.64
C ALA A 44 10.34 -9.63 -17.70
N GLY A 45 10.52 -8.97 -16.56
CA GLY A 45 10.42 -7.51 -16.43
C GLY A 45 9.00 -6.92 -16.28
N ALA A 46 7.96 -7.72 -16.03
CA ALA A 46 6.62 -7.25 -15.69
C ALA A 46 6.22 -7.63 -14.26
N TYR A 47 5.37 -6.82 -13.62
CA TYR A 47 4.76 -7.14 -12.32
C TYR A 47 3.35 -6.54 -12.22
N ALA A 48 2.45 -7.26 -11.55
CA ALA A 48 1.12 -6.74 -11.24
C ALA A 48 1.15 -6.00 -9.90
N ILE A 49 0.44 -4.88 -9.82
CA ILE A 49 0.26 -4.14 -8.56
C ILE A 49 -0.99 -4.71 -7.88
N VAL A 50 -0.79 -5.23 -6.67
CA VAL A 50 -1.90 -5.68 -5.82
C VAL A 50 -2.75 -4.50 -5.39
N ASP A 51 -4.06 -4.68 -5.45
CA ASP A 51 -5.08 -3.70 -5.09
C ASP A 51 -5.02 -3.34 -3.59
N THR A 52 -5.60 -2.21 -3.22
CA THR A 52 -5.63 -1.73 -1.84
C THR A 52 -6.64 -2.49 -0.98
N GLY A 53 -7.62 -3.16 -1.62
CA GLY A 53 -8.75 -3.79 -0.98
C GLY A 53 -9.87 -2.81 -0.61
N GLN A 54 -9.78 -1.53 -1.00
CA GLN A 54 -10.80 -0.53 -0.68
C GLN A 54 -12.14 -0.87 -1.34
N ASP A 55 -13.19 -0.99 -0.55
CA ASP A 55 -14.54 -1.37 -1.03
C ASP A 55 -15.63 -0.33 -0.72
N ALA A 56 -15.28 0.71 0.05
CA ALA A 56 -16.17 1.81 0.44
C ALA A 56 -15.77 3.14 -0.22
N CYS A 57 -16.74 4.03 -0.39
CA CYS A 57 -16.52 5.42 -0.83
C CYS A 57 -16.69 6.36 0.35
N PHE A 58 -15.95 7.47 0.36
CA PHE A 58 -15.99 8.47 1.42
C PHE A 58 -16.18 9.88 0.86
N GLY A 59 -16.86 10.73 1.62
CA GLY A 59 -16.85 12.18 1.43
C GLY A 59 -15.92 12.85 2.44
N ASP A 60 -16.16 14.13 2.73
CA ASP A 60 -15.33 14.89 3.68
C ASP A 60 -15.29 14.34 5.11
N GLN A 61 -16.37 13.68 5.54
CA GLN A 61 -16.61 13.36 6.95
C GLN A 61 -16.96 11.89 7.19
N ASP A 62 -17.69 11.29 6.25
CA ASP A 62 -18.37 10.02 6.45
C ASP A 62 -18.24 9.14 5.21
N GLU A 63 -18.43 7.84 5.40
CA GLU A 63 -18.68 6.90 4.32
C GLU A 63 -19.96 7.31 3.57
N ILE A 64 -19.93 7.20 2.25
CA ILE A 64 -21.02 7.53 1.35
C ILE A 64 -21.37 6.33 0.48
N VAL A 65 -22.61 6.30 -0.02
CA VAL A 65 -22.95 5.39 -1.12
C VAL A 65 -22.10 5.77 -2.32
N ALA A 66 -21.58 4.77 -3.04
CA ALA A 66 -20.76 4.99 -4.24
C ALA A 66 -21.43 6.00 -5.20
N PRO A 67 -20.81 7.17 -5.42
CA PRO A 67 -21.38 8.22 -6.27
C PRO A 67 -21.42 7.78 -7.73
N ALA A 68 -22.36 8.31 -8.49
CA ALA A 68 -22.43 8.09 -9.95
C ALA A 68 -21.48 9.06 -10.70
N ALA A 69 -21.15 8.73 -11.95
CA ALA A 69 -20.35 9.63 -12.79
C ALA A 69 -20.98 11.03 -12.89
N GLY A 70 -20.16 12.06 -12.71
CA GLY A 70 -20.56 13.47 -12.62
C GLY A 70 -21.08 13.92 -11.24
N GLU A 71 -21.18 13.03 -10.26
CA GLU A 71 -21.44 13.41 -8.85
C GLU A 71 -20.14 13.67 -8.11
N ALA A 72 -20.20 14.49 -7.06
CA ALA A 72 -19.03 14.76 -6.22
C ALA A 72 -18.47 13.46 -5.64
N TYR A 73 -17.13 13.39 -5.55
CA TYR A 73 -16.39 12.22 -5.06
C TYR A 73 -16.46 10.97 -5.95
N TYR A 74 -16.93 11.07 -7.19
CA TYR A 74 -16.79 9.99 -8.18
C TYR A 74 -15.33 9.75 -8.59
N GLY A 75 -14.97 8.50 -8.80
CA GLY A 75 -13.63 8.08 -9.23
C GLY A 75 -12.71 7.68 -8.07
N GLN A 76 -13.27 7.26 -6.93
CA GLN A 76 -12.51 6.67 -5.83
C GLN A 76 -12.03 5.26 -6.16
N ASP A 77 -11.02 4.79 -5.42
CA ASP A 77 -10.39 3.48 -5.55
C ASP A 77 -11.41 2.33 -5.61
N SER A 78 -12.36 2.32 -4.67
CA SER A 78 -13.44 1.33 -4.56
C SER A 78 -14.39 1.26 -5.76
N GLN A 79 -14.32 2.23 -6.68
CA GLN A 79 -15.11 2.23 -7.92
C GLN A 79 -14.37 1.59 -9.09
N TYR A 80 -13.11 1.24 -8.92
CA TYR A 80 -12.29 0.50 -9.87
C TYR A 80 -11.99 -0.90 -9.33
N ARG A 81 -11.56 -1.81 -10.20
CA ARG A 81 -11.15 -3.16 -9.81
C ARG A 81 -9.71 -3.37 -10.23
N GLY A 82 -8.79 -3.38 -9.28
CA GLY A 82 -7.42 -3.84 -9.47
C GLY A 82 -7.27 -5.34 -9.20
N HIS A 83 -6.02 -5.77 -9.07
CA HIS A 83 -5.68 -7.14 -8.73
C HIS A 83 -5.87 -7.39 -7.23
N GLN A 84 -7.07 -7.85 -6.86
CA GLN A 84 -7.41 -8.13 -5.45
C GLN A 84 -6.36 -9.04 -4.79
N PRO A 85 -5.99 -8.79 -3.51
CA PRO A 85 -5.04 -9.64 -2.79
C PRO A 85 -5.42 -11.12 -2.89
N SER A 86 -4.45 -11.96 -3.21
CA SER A 86 -4.63 -13.41 -3.34
C SER A 86 -3.38 -14.11 -2.80
N TYR A 87 -3.58 -14.90 -1.76
CA TYR A 87 -2.49 -15.51 -1.00
C TYR A 87 -2.67 -17.02 -0.89
N LEU A 88 -1.54 -17.74 -1.02
CA LEU A 88 -1.45 -19.18 -0.80
C LEU A 88 -0.50 -19.47 0.36
N ASP A 89 -1.07 -20.03 1.43
CA ASP A 89 -0.29 -20.50 2.56
C ASP A 89 0.43 -21.81 2.25
N SER A 90 1.71 -21.87 2.60
CA SER A 90 2.46 -23.12 2.56
C SER A 90 1.95 -24.13 3.60
N ALA A 91 2.01 -25.42 3.26
CA ALA A 91 1.52 -26.49 4.12
C ALA A 91 2.25 -26.61 5.47
N ASP A 92 3.48 -26.10 5.57
CA ASP A 92 4.25 -26.04 6.82
C ASP A 92 3.94 -24.78 7.66
N GLY A 93 3.13 -23.86 7.13
CA GLY A 93 2.75 -22.61 7.79
C GLY A 93 3.87 -21.57 7.90
N LEU A 94 4.99 -21.75 7.20
CA LEU A 94 6.16 -20.85 7.33
C LEU A 94 6.13 -19.69 6.33
N THR A 95 5.47 -19.88 5.19
CA THR A 95 5.50 -18.93 4.07
C THR A 95 4.11 -18.66 3.49
N VAL A 96 3.96 -17.47 2.92
CA VAL A 96 2.78 -17.01 2.18
C VAL A 96 3.23 -16.63 0.77
N HIS A 97 2.67 -17.27 -0.25
CA HIS A 97 2.88 -16.87 -1.64
C HIS A 97 1.80 -15.89 -2.05
N ASP A 98 2.20 -14.71 -2.51
CA ASP A 98 1.33 -13.71 -3.11
C ASP A 98 1.20 -14.00 -4.61
N GLU A 99 0.01 -14.44 -5.01
CA GLU A 99 -0.29 -14.86 -6.38
C GLU A 99 -0.40 -13.68 -7.35
N VAL A 100 -0.54 -12.44 -6.84
CA VAL A 100 -0.58 -11.22 -7.65
C VAL A 100 0.84 -10.76 -7.95
N THR A 101 1.66 -10.60 -6.91
CA THR A 101 3.00 -10.02 -7.05
C THR A 101 4.03 -11.06 -7.46
N GLY A 102 3.75 -12.35 -7.30
CA GLY A 102 4.70 -13.44 -7.53
C GLY A 102 5.79 -13.51 -6.45
N LEU A 103 5.63 -12.78 -5.35
CA LEU A 103 6.52 -12.80 -4.19
C LEU A 103 6.13 -13.95 -3.25
N THR A 104 7.09 -14.45 -2.49
CA THR A 104 6.84 -15.33 -1.36
C THR A 104 7.45 -14.71 -0.11
N TRP A 105 6.66 -14.61 0.93
CA TRP A 105 6.99 -13.95 2.19
C TRP A 105 7.15 -14.96 3.31
N GLN A 106 7.97 -14.63 4.31
CA GLN A 106 7.80 -15.22 5.63
C GLN A 106 6.40 -14.89 6.13
N ARG A 107 5.72 -15.87 6.74
CA ARG A 107 4.38 -15.69 7.30
C ARG A 107 4.38 -14.77 8.53
N SER A 108 5.45 -14.83 9.32
CA SER A 108 5.50 -14.29 10.68
C SER A 108 6.76 -13.48 10.93
N PRO A 109 6.68 -12.35 11.65
CA PRO A 109 7.84 -11.62 12.15
C PRO A 109 8.43 -12.23 13.42
N ASP A 110 7.91 -13.35 13.94
CA ASP A 110 8.48 -14.08 15.09
C ASP A 110 9.86 -14.70 14.72
N VAL A 111 10.91 -13.91 14.90
CA VAL A 111 12.28 -14.29 14.56
C VAL A 111 12.85 -15.32 15.54
N ASN A 112 12.28 -15.42 16.75
CA ASN A 112 12.79 -16.27 17.82
C ASN A 112 12.06 -17.64 17.89
N ARG A 113 10.87 -17.73 17.27
CA ARG A 113 10.01 -18.91 17.11
C ARG A 113 9.44 -19.45 18.42
N ASP A 114 9.15 -18.58 19.38
CA ASP A 114 8.46 -18.93 20.62
C ASP A 114 6.93 -18.88 20.52
N GLY A 115 6.40 -18.43 19.37
CA GLY A 115 4.98 -18.31 19.10
C GLY A 115 4.35 -17.03 19.64
N ALA A 116 5.14 -16.09 20.15
CA ALA A 116 4.70 -14.77 20.55
C ALA A 116 5.43 -13.70 19.72
N ILE A 117 4.69 -12.69 19.25
CA ILE A 117 5.28 -11.55 18.55
C ILE A 117 5.36 -10.38 19.52
N GLY A 118 6.56 -9.90 19.80
CA GLY A 118 6.78 -8.79 20.71
C GLY A 118 8.15 -8.11 20.57
N PRO A 119 8.57 -7.33 21.59
CA PRO A 119 9.85 -6.62 21.56
C PRO A 119 11.07 -7.52 21.39
N SER A 120 10.98 -8.80 21.80
CA SER A 120 12.02 -9.82 21.61
C SER A 120 12.29 -10.15 20.15
N ASP A 121 11.33 -9.90 19.26
CA ASP A 121 11.43 -10.21 17.83
C ASP A 121 11.95 -9.05 16.99
N LYS A 122 12.14 -7.89 17.63
CA LYS A 122 12.62 -6.71 16.95
C LYS A 122 14.15 -6.74 16.86
N LEU A 123 14.65 -6.59 15.65
CA LEU A 123 16.08 -6.55 15.35
C LEU A 123 16.54 -5.11 15.15
N ASN A 124 17.75 -4.79 15.61
CA ASN A 124 18.41 -3.56 15.17
C ASN A 124 18.77 -3.66 13.68
N TRP A 125 19.24 -2.56 13.08
CA TRP A 125 19.56 -2.55 11.65
C TRP A 125 20.56 -3.64 11.23
N SER A 126 21.63 -3.84 12.01
CA SER A 126 22.61 -4.90 11.72
C SER A 126 22.00 -6.30 11.76
N GLY A 127 21.05 -6.53 12.68
CA GLY A 127 20.29 -7.77 12.77
C GLY A 127 19.36 -7.96 11.57
N CYS A 128 18.65 -6.90 11.14
CA CYS A 128 17.82 -6.92 9.95
C CYS A 128 18.62 -7.32 8.70
N GLN A 129 19.83 -6.77 8.55
CA GLN A 129 20.72 -7.08 7.43
C GLN A 129 21.26 -8.52 7.47
N ALA A 130 21.49 -9.07 8.67
CA ALA A 130 22.01 -10.42 8.84
C ALA A 130 20.92 -11.51 8.74
N TYR A 131 19.66 -11.15 9.01
CA TYR A 131 18.56 -12.11 9.13
C TYR A 131 18.29 -12.95 7.86
N PRO A 132 18.27 -12.39 6.64
CA PRO A 132 18.08 -13.19 5.43
C PRO A 132 19.15 -14.29 5.27
N ALA A 133 20.41 -13.99 5.61
CA ALA A 133 21.49 -14.99 5.55
C ALA A 133 21.28 -16.13 6.56
N ALA A 134 20.72 -15.83 7.73
CA ALA A 134 20.36 -16.85 8.72
C ALA A 134 19.21 -17.75 8.22
N LEU A 135 18.19 -17.17 7.59
CA LEU A 135 17.10 -17.94 6.96
C LEU A 135 17.62 -18.84 5.83
N ASN A 136 18.52 -18.30 5.00
CA ASN A 136 19.09 -19.03 3.88
C ASN A 136 19.96 -20.21 4.34
N ALA A 137 20.74 -20.02 5.39
CA ALA A 137 21.53 -21.10 5.99
C ALA A 137 20.66 -22.19 6.64
N ALA A 138 19.46 -21.82 7.10
CA ALA A 138 18.50 -22.74 7.72
C ALA A 138 17.53 -23.39 6.73
N GLU A 139 17.62 -23.08 5.44
CA GLU A 139 16.64 -23.50 4.41
C GLU A 139 15.19 -23.25 4.86
N TYR A 140 14.92 -22.06 5.43
CA TYR A 140 13.61 -21.73 5.99
C TYR A 140 12.50 -21.85 4.94
N GLY A 141 11.44 -22.62 5.24
CA GLY A 141 10.37 -22.93 4.29
C GLY A 141 10.82 -23.76 3.08
N GLY A 142 12.00 -24.40 3.15
CA GLY A 142 12.62 -25.11 2.02
C GLY A 142 13.38 -24.21 1.05
N TYR A 143 13.66 -22.95 1.40
CA TYR A 143 14.25 -21.95 0.51
C TYR A 143 15.54 -21.33 1.06
N SER A 144 16.41 -20.89 0.14
CA SER A 144 17.75 -20.36 0.46
C SER A 144 18.13 -19.07 -0.28
N ASP A 145 17.12 -18.34 -0.77
CA ASP A 145 17.20 -17.10 -1.56
C ASP A 145 16.39 -15.95 -0.93
N TRP A 146 16.16 -16.02 0.38
CA TRP A 146 15.56 -14.95 1.18
C TRP A 146 16.42 -13.68 1.14
N ARG A 147 15.73 -12.53 1.06
CA ARG A 147 16.30 -11.19 1.14
C ARG A 147 15.42 -10.28 2.00
N LEU A 148 16.01 -9.17 2.43
CA LEU A 148 15.22 -8.07 3.00
C LEU A 148 14.39 -7.45 1.87
N PRO A 149 13.11 -7.09 2.10
CA PRO A 149 12.27 -6.52 1.05
C PRO A 149 12.67 -5.07 0.78
N SER A 150 12.47 -4.62 -0.45
CA SER A 150 12.38 -3.20 -0.77
C SER A 150 11.12 -2.59 -0.19
N ILE A 151 11.08 -1.26 -0.10
CA ILE A 151 9.89 -0.57 0.39
C ILE A 151 8.68 -0.77 -0.54
N LYS A 152 8.88 -0.89 -1.86
CA LYS A 152 7.80 -1.19 -2.82
C LYS A 152 7.20 -2.57 -2.57
N GLU A 153 8.04 -3.56 -2.30
CA GLU A 153 7.58 -4.91 -1.96
C GLU A 153 6.87 -4.94 -0.62
N LEU A 154 7.46 -4.34 0.43
CA LEU A 154 6.84 -4.35 1.76
C LEU A 154 5.51 -3.57 1.78
N TYR A 155 5.40 -2.51 0.98
CA TYR A 155 4.17 -1.73 0.84
C TYR A 155 3.06 -2.47 0.09
N SER A 156 3.41 -3.45 -0.77
CA SER A 156 2.42 -4.27 -1.48
C SER A 156 1.48 -5.01 -0.52
N LEU A 157 1.98 -5.39 0.66
CA LEU A 157 1.22 -6.08 1.71
C LEU A 157 0.21 -5.18 2.45
N ILE A 158 0.26 -3.85 2.29
CA ILE A 158 -0.67 -2.96 3.00
C ILE A 158 -2.10 -3.20 2.50
N LEU A 159 -3.01 -3.48 3.42
CA LEU A 159 -4.45 -3.56 3.15
C LEU A 159 -5.16 -2.31 3.70
N PHE A 160 -5.73 -1.49 2.82
CA PHE A 160 -6.34 -0.19 3.17
C PHE A 160 -7.75 -0.30 3.78
N THR A 161 -8.22 -1.53 4.03
CA THR A 161 -9.38 -1.80 4.90
C THR A 161 -9.03 -1.74 6.40
N GLY A 162 -7.74 -1.64 6.74
CA GLY A 162 -7.27 -1.42 8.10
C GLY A 162 -7.73 -0.08 8.69
N LEU A 163 -7.67 0.03 10.03
CA LEU A 163 -8.15 1.19 10.76
C LEU A 163 -7.03 1.80 11.61
N ASP A 164 -6.64 3.04 11.31
CA ASP A 164 -5.58 3.74 12.02
C ASP A 164 -5.94 3.98 13.49
N PRO A 165 -5.22 3.37 14.44
CA PRO A 165 -5.47 3.53 15.86
C PRO A 165 -4.60 4.64 16.48
N SER A 166 -4.02 5.53 15.68
CA SER A 166 -3.16 6.62 16.19
C SER A 166 -3.84 7.42 17.30
N GLY A 167 -3.18 7.50 18.46
CA GLY A 167 -3.70 8.17 19.65
C GLY A 167 -4.56 7.27 20.57
N TYR A 168 -4.82 6.04 20.18
CA TYR A 168 -5.45 5.02 21.03
C TYR A 168 -4.41 4.36 21.96
N GLY A 169 -4.90 3.85 23.09
CA GLY A 169 -4.14 3.04 24.04
C GLY A 169 -5.09 2.08 24.76
N GLY A 170 -4.56 0.94 25.22
CA GLY A 170 -5.35 -0.13 25.82
C GLY A 170 -5.57 -1.34 24.90
N ASP A 171 -6.72 -2.00 25.06
CA ASP A 171 -7.02 -3.29 24.43
C ASP A 171 -7.09 -3.19 22.91
N THR A 172 -6.20 -3.91 22.23
CA THR A 172 -6.06 -3.91 20.77
C THR A 172 -6.89 -4.98 20.07
N SER A 173 -7.64 -5.81 20.81
CA SER A 173 -8.38 -6.96 20.25
C SER A 173 -9.49 -6.60 19.27
N SER A 174 -9.96 -5.36 19.27
CA SER A 174 -10.97 -4.84 18.34
C SER A 174 -10.38 -4.01 17.19
N LEU A 175 -9.06 -3.82 17.16
CA LEU A 175 -8.40 -3.04 16.12
C LEU A 175 -8.15 -3.92 14.89
N THR A 176 -8.14 -3.29 13.72
CA THR A 176 -7.90 -3.95 12.44
C THR A 176 -6.61 -3.41 11.85
N PRO A 177 -5.54 -4.21 11.74
CA PRO A 177 -4.30 -3.75 11.15
C PRO A 177 -4.42 -3.63 9.64
N PHE A 178 -3.47 -2.94 9.03
CA PHE A 178 -3.37 -2.76 7.59
C PHE A 178 -2.63 -3.91 6.90
N ILE A 179 -2.86 -5.15 7.36
CA ILE A 179 -2.30 -6.37 6.77
C ILE A 179 -3.34 -7.49 6.89
N ASP A 180 -3.35 -8.41 5.93
CA ASP A 180 -4.27 -9.55 5.96
C ASP A 180 -3.85 -10.57 7.03
N THR A 181 -4.53 -10.53 8.18
CA THR A 181 -4.23 -11.39 9.33
C THR A 181 -4.71 -12.82 9.20
N ASP A 182 -5.48 -13.17 8.14
CA ASP A 182 -5.82 -14.56 7.87
C ASP A 182 -4.58 -15.30 7.31
N HIS A 183 -3.68 -14.56 6.67
CA HIS A 183 -2.45 -15.08 6.07
C HIS A 183 -1.19 -14.71 6.85
N PHE A 184 -1.06 -13.49 7.35
CA PHE A 184 0.15 -12.99 8.01
C PHE A 184 -0.02 -12.87 9.52
N ASP A 185 0.96 -13.34 10.28
CA ASP A 185 0.96 -13.12 11.72
C ASP A 185 1.34 -11.66 12.01
N PHE A 186 0.63 -11.04 12.96
CA PHE A 186 0.81 -9.63 13.29
C PHE A 186 0.62 -9.39 14.78
N ALA A 187 1.35 -8.42 15.32
CA ALA A 187 1.07 -7.84 16.63
C ALA A 187 1.23 -6.32 16.63
N TYR A 188 0.37 -5.67 17.42
CA TYR A 188 0.55 -4.29 17.87
C TYR A 188 1.72 -4.19 18.86
N GLY A 189 2.22 -2.98 19.10
CA GLY A 189 3.27 -2.76 20.10
C GLY A 189 2.81 -3.07 21.52
N ASP A 190 3.76 -3.47 22.37
CA ASP A 190 3.52 -3.94 23.74
C ASP A 190 3.65 -2.80 24.77
N GLU A 191 2.50 -2.30 25.24
CA GLU A 191 2.45 -1.24 26.26
C GLU A 191 3.08 -1.67 27.60
N SER A 192 3.09 -2.97 27.93
CA SER A 192 3.72 -3.49 29.15
C SER A 192 5.26 -3.43 29.07
N ALA A 193 5.81 -3.43 27.85
CA ALA A 193 7.22 -3.22 27.56
C ALA A 193 7.57 -1.74 27.33
N GLY A 194 6.61 -0.81 27.49
CA GLY A 194 6.81 0.62 27.32
C GLY A 194 6.72 1.10 25.87
N GLU A 195 6.14 0.29 24.99
CA GLU A 195 5.84 0.66 23.62
C GLU A 195 4.46 1.33 23.51
N ARG A 196 4.19 2.02 22.40
CA ARG A 196 2.82 2.39 22.02
C ARG A 196 2.24 1.26 21.18
N ILE A 197 0.92 1.15 21.10
CA ILE A 197 0.27 0.14 20.24
C ILE A 197 0.70 0.23 18.77
N ILE A 198 1.05 1.43 18.28
CA ILE A 198 1.53 1.66 16.91
C ILE A 198 3.02 1.38 16.75
N ASP A 199 3.72 0.91 17.78
CA ASP A 199 5.14 0.58 17.70
C ASP A 199 5.37 -0.78 17.02
N SER A 200 4.86 -0.95 15.80
CA SER A 200 4.96 -2.16 14.98
C SER A 200 5.61 -1.85 13.63
N GLN A 201 6.86 -1.34 13.69
CA GLN A 201 7.61 -0.92 12.50
C GLN A 201 8.34 -2.09 11.82
N TYR A 202 8.12 -2.28 10.53
CA TYR A 202 8.77 -3.30 9.70
C TYR A 202 9.86 -2.66 8.84
N ALA A 203 11.07 -3.23 8.88
CA ALA A 203 12.21 -2.73 8.13
C ALA A 203 12.17 -3.16 6.66
N SER A 204 12.55 -2.25 5.77
CA SER A 204 12.92 -2.54 4.38
C SER A 204 14.41 -2.29 4.14
N ASP A 205 14.92 -2.68 2.98
CA ASP A 205 16.28 -2.39 2.54
C ASP A 205 16.46 -0.98 1.95
N SER A 206 15.35 -0.25 1.77
CA SER A 206 15.33 1.02 1.06
C SER A 206 15.71 2.15 2.02
N LEU A 207 16.91 2.68 1.84
CA LEU A 207 17.47 3.73 2.69
C LEU A 207 17.10 5.12 2.19
N TYR A 208 16.96 6.05 3.14
CA TYR A 208 16.79 7.46 2.84
C TYR A 208 18.06 8.03 2.20
N VAL A 209 17.91 8.91 1.21
CA VAL A 209 19.03 9.47 0.43
C VAL A 209 19.24 10.98 0.63
N ASP A 210 18.32 11.65 1.33
CA ASP A 210 18.31 13.12 1.41
C ASP A 210 19.14 13.67 2.57
N GLY A 211 20.09 14.55 2.25
CA GLY A 211 20.77 15.43 3.20
C GLY A 211 21.51 14.71 4.34
N ALA A 212 21.46 15.29 5.54
CA ALA A 212 22.15 14.76 6.73
C ALA A 212 21.58 13.41 7.20
N ASN A 213 20.38 13.05 6.75
CA ASN A 213 19.68 11.82 7.08
C ASN A 213 20.00 10.68 6.11
N ALA A 214 20.78 10.93 5.06
CA ALA A 214 21.14 9.93 4.06
C ALA A 214 21.86 8.73 4.71
N GLY A 215 21.32 7.52 4.52
CA GLY A 215 21.81 6.28 5.12
C GLY A 215 21.64 6.19 6.64
N GLN A 216 20.99 7.17 7.28
CA GLN A 216 20.70 7.18 8.72
C GLN A 216 19.24 6.85 9.04
N LEU A 217 18.40 6.79 8.00
CA LEU A 217 17.01 6.39 8.07
C LEU A 217 16.77 5.28 7.06
N LEU A 218 15.94 4.31 7.42
CA LEU A 218 15.33 3.38 6.48
C LEU A 218 13.87 3.80 6.24
N PHE A 219 13.36 3.57 5.03
CA PHE A 219 11.92 3.53 4.82
C PHE A 219 11.39 2.22 5.39
N GLY A 220 10.34 2.29 6.19
CA GLY A 220 9.67 1.10 6.72
C GLY A 220 8.15 1.25 6.66
N VAL A 221 7.47 0.12 6.73
CA VAL A 221 6.01 0.06 6.81
C VAL A 221 5.59 -0.13 8.26
N ASN A 222 4.49 0.48 8.66
CA ASN A 222 3.83 0.21 9.92
C ASN A 222 2.42 -0.31 9.66
N PHE A 223 2.25 -1.63 9.71
CA PHE A 223 0.93 -2.25 9.51
C PHE A 223 -0.05 -1.93 10.65
N ALA A 224 0.42 -1.40 11.80
CA ALA A 224 -0.49 -0.92 12.83
C ALA A 224 -1.22 0.37 12.42
N ASP A 225 -0.61 1.23 11.60
CA ASP A 225 -1.17 2.55 11.25
C ASP A 225 -1.23 2.85 9.74
N GLY A 226 -0.87 1.87 8.90
CA GLY A 226 -1.05 1.91 7.45
C GLY A 226 -0.16 2.90 6.72
N ARG A 227 1.08 3.12 7.17
CA ARG A 227 1.97 4.14 6.57
C ARG A 227 3.38 3.66 6.30
N ILE A 228 3.98 4.24 5.25
CA ILE A 228 5.43 4.31 5.09
C ILE A 228 5.95 5.47 5.94
N LYS A 229 7.05 5.25 6.66
CA LYS A 229 7.77 6.32 7.38
C LYS A 229 9.27 6.17 7.22
N GLY A 230 9.99 7.29 7.33
CA GLY A 230 11.43 7.30 7.51
C GLY A 230 11.77 7.07 8.98
N TYR A 231 12.36 5.92 9.29
CA TYR A 231 12.77 5.58 10.65
C TYR A 231 14.27 5.72 10.83
N GLY A 232 14.68 6.57 11.79
CA GLY A 232 16.07 6.65 12.21
C GLY A 232 16.58 5.30 12.72
N LEU A 233 17.83 4.97 12.39
CA LEU A 233 18.48 3.74 12.88
C LEU A 233 18.86 3.85 14.36
N THR A 234 18.83 5.06 14.93
CA THR A 234 19.04 5.35 16.34
C THR A 234 17.86 6.14 16.91
N MET A 235 17.53 5.84 18.17
CA MET A 235 16.57 6.57 18.98
C MET A 235 17.22 7.83 19.59
N PRO A 236 16.43 8.85 19.97
CA PRO A 236 16.90 9.92 20.83
C PRO A 236 17.59 9.35 22.07
N GLY A 237 18.79 9.86 22.39
CA GLY A 237 19.65 9.31 23.45
C GLY A 237 20.63 8.22 23.01
N GLY A 238 20.71 7.92 21.70
CA GLY A 238 21.80 7.12 21.11
C GLY A 238 21.63 5.61 21.22
N ARG A 239 20.48 5.13 21.70
CA ARG A 239 20.15 3.70 21.65
C ARG A 239 19.85 3.29 20.21
N GLU A 240 20.22 2.10 19.80
CA GLU A 240 19.82 1.56 18.51
C GLU A 240 18.30 1.41 18.45
N LYS A 241 17.72 1.75 17.30
CA LYS A 241 16.31 1.47 17.04
C LYS A 241 16.17 0.02 16.55
N THR A 242 15.10 -0.65 16.96
CA THR A 242 14.77 -2.01 16.55
C THR A 242 13.47 -2.05 15.76
N PHE A 243 13.33 -3.07 14.91
CA PHE A 243 12.25 -3.23 13.93
C PHE A 243 11.82 -4.69 13.83
N PHE A 244 10.56 -4.93 13.54
CA PHE A 244 10.14 -6.23 13.00
C PHE A 244 10.73 -6.42 11.60
N VAL A 245 10.94 -7.67 11.21
CA VAL A 245 11.49 -8.04 9.89
C VAL A 245 10.67 -9.18 9.32
N MET A 246 10.22 -9.03 8.08
CA MET A 246 9.72 -10.13 7.25
C MET A 246 10.57 -10.17 5.98
N CYS A 247 11.24 -11.30 5.74
CA CYS A 247 12.00 -11.51 4.52
C CYS A 247 11.08 -11.97 3.37
N VAL A 248 11.52 -11.67 2.17
CA VAL A 248 10.83 -11.99 0.91
C VAL A 248 11.76 -12.74 -0.02
N ARG A 249 11.19 -13.48 -0.96
CA ARG A 249 11.86 -14.14 -2.10
C ARG A 249 10.93 -14.12 -3.32
N GLY A 250 11.41 -14.60 -4.46
CA GLY A 250 10.66 -14.52 -5.72
C GLY A 250 10.67 -13.12 -6.33
N ASN A 251 10.01 -13.00 -7.49
CA ASN A 251 9.92 -11.83 -8.38
C ASN A 251 10.89 -10.67 -8.06
N ALA A 252 12.16 -10.81 -8.44
CA ALA A 252 13.18 -9.79 -8.19
C ALA A 252 12.98 -8.49 -8.99
N ASP A 253 12.09 -8.51 -9.98
CA ASP A 253 11.76 -7.35 -10.82
C ASP A 253 10.60 -6.52 -10.26
N TYR A 254 9.94 -6.96 -9.16
CA TYR A 254 8.83 -6.23 -8.56
C TYR A 254 9.26 -4.81 -8.15
N GLY A 255 8.55 -3.81 -8.66
CA GLY A 255 8.83 -2.39 -8.40
C GLY A 255 9.91 -1.77 -9.29
N ILE A 256 10.45 -2.50 -10.28
CA ILE A 256 11.32 -1.96 -11.32
C ILE A 256 10.45 -1.53 -12.52
N ASN A 257 10.31 -0.22 -12.72
CA ASN A 257 9.52 0.32 -13.83
C ASN A 257 10.25 0.21 -15.18
N ALA A 258 9.49 0.18 -16.27
CA ALA A 258 9.98 0.17 -17.64
C ALA A 258 9.33 1.31 -18.46
N PHE A 259 9.63 2.55 -18.07
CA PHE A 259 9.02 3.73 -18.68
C PHE A 259 9.45 3.98 -20.13
N THR A 260 8.48 4.30 -20.98
CA THR A 260 8.66 4.74 -22.36
C THR A 260 7.86 6.01 -22.59
N ASP A 261 8.54 7.05 -23.05
CA ASP A 261 7.89 8.26 -23.55
C ASP A 261 7.22 7.96 -24.91
N ASN A 262 5.92 8.25 -25.02
CA ASN A 262 5.13 8.03 -26.24
C ASN A 262 5.15 9.24 -27.22
N ASP A 263 5.89 10.30 -26.90
CA ASP A 263 6.01 11.56 -27.67
C ASP A 263 4.67 12.31 -27.88
N ASP A 264 3.63 12.00 -27.11
CA ASP A 264 2.28 12.57 -27.23
C ASP A 264 1.76 13.19 -25.91
N GLY A 265 2.63 13.34 -24.92
CA GLY A 265 2.27 13.77 -23.56
C GLY A 265 1.94 12.63 -22.60
N THR A 266 1.97 11.38 -23.04
CA THR A 266 1.82 10.20 -22.18
C THR A 266 3.13 9.44 -21.99
N ILE A 267 3.20 8.64 -20.91
CA ILE A 267 4.29 7.72 -20.58
C ILE A 267 3.70 6.33 -20.36
N THR A 268 4.22 5.31 -21.02
CA THR A 268 3.86 3.91 -20.77
C THR A 268 4.84 3.29 -19.78
N ASP A 269 4.37 2.65 -18.72
CA ASP A 269 5.18 1.74 -17.91
C ASP A 269 4.98 0.30 -18.39
N GLY A 270 5.95 -0.23 -19.13
CA GLY A 270 5.89 -1.60 -19.65
C GLY A 270 5.93 -2.67 -18.56
N ALA A 271 6.35 -2.33 -17.34
CA ALA A 271 6.43 -3.29 -16.23
C ALA A 271 5.06 -3.54 -15.60
N THR A 272 4.27 -2.48 -15.41
CA THR A 272 2.92 -2.55 -14.80
C THR A 272 1.80 -2.61 -15.83
N GLY A 273 2.07 -2.21 -17.07
CA GLY A 273 1.08 -2.05 -18.12
C GLY A 273 0.26 -0.76 -18.01
N LEU A 274 0.58 0.12 -17.05
CA LEU A 274 -0.11 1.39 -16.85
C LEU A 274 0.41 2.46 -17.81
N MET A 275 -0.48 3.38 -18.18
CA MET A 275 -0.14 4.60 -18.90
C MET A 275 -0.42 5.80 -18.01
N TRP A 276 0.50 6.75 -18.03
CA TRP A 276 0.48 7.94 -17.20
C TRP A 276 0.45 9.19 -18.07
N ALA A 277 -0.23 10.24 -17.61
CA ALA A 277 0.00 11.57 -18.13
C ALA A 277 1.40 12.03 -17.68
N ARG A 278 2.16 12.66 -18.59
CA ARG A 278 3.50 13.17 -18.28
C ARG A 278 3.47 14.36 -17.33
N ASP A 279 2.49 15.24 -17.55
CA ASP A 279 2.29 16.45 -16.77
C ASP A 279 1.34 16.19 -15.61
N ASP A 280 1.60 16.82 -14.48
CA ASP A 280 0.68 16.86 -13.35
C ASP A 280 -0.36 18.00 -13.49
N SER A 281 -1.25 18.11 -12.50
CA SER A 281 -2.30 19.13 -12.51
C SER A 281 -1.79 20.57 -12.29
N GLY A 282 -0.50 20.77 -11.98
CA GLY A 282 0.04 22.06 -11.56
C GLY A 282 -0.04 23.16 -12.62
N GLY A 283 -0.07 22.77 -13.91
CA GLY A 283 -0.31 23.70 -15.02
C GLY A 283 -1.74 24.22 -15.11
N ASP A 284 -2.72 23.45 -14.66
CA ASP A 284 -4.15 23.79 -14.69
C ASP A 284 -4.65 24.38 -13.36
N ALA A 285 -4.09 23.92 -12.25
CA ALA A 285 -4.52 24.23 -10.89
C ALA A 285 -3.35 24.79 -10.06
N PRO A 286 -2.92 26.04 -10.34
CA PRO A 286 -1.85 26.67 -9.59
C PRO A 286 -2.27 26.90 -8.14
N GLY A 287 -1.63 26.17 -7.22
CA GLY A 287 -1.96 26.17 -5.79
C GLY A 287 -2.35 24.80 -5.24
N GLY A 288 -2.48 23.78 -6.10
CA GLY A 288 -2.90 22.44 -5.72
C GLY A 288 -4.42 22.26 -5.81
N LEU A 289 -4.86 21.02 -5.63
CA LEU A 289 -6.26 20.62 -5.58
C LEU A 289 -6.50 19.99 -4.22
N ASP A 290 -7.67 20.22 -3.61
CA ASP A 290 -8.14 19.29 -2.59
C ASP A 290 -8.53 17.94 -3.22
N TRP A 291 -8.89 16.95 -2.40
CA TRP A 291 -9.15 15.61 -2.91
C TRP A 291 -10.41 15.52 -3.78
N ALA A 292 -11.48 16.24 -3.42
CA ALA A 292 -12.71 16.27 -4.21
C ALA A 292 -12.47 16.97 -5.56
N GLU A 293 -11.69 18.05 -5.54
CA GLU A 293 -11.25 18.77 -6.74
C GLU A 293 -10.34 17.90 -7.63
N ALA A 294 -9.47 17.07 -7.05
CA ALA A 294 -8.62 16.14 -7.81
C ALA A 294 -9.45 15.08 -8.56
N LEU A 295 -10.45 14.48 -7.88
CA LEU A 295 -11.39 13.55 -8.50
C LEU A 295 -12.18 14.22 -9.64
N ALA A 296 -12.73 15.41 -9.39
CA ALA A 296 -13.47 16.16 -10.40
C ALA A 296 -12.58 16.62 -11.58
N TRP A 297 -11.31 16.94 -11.33
CA TRP A 297 -10.35 17.31 -12.36
C TRP A 297 -10.14 16.18 -13.37
N VAL A 298 -10.04 14.93 -12.89
CA VAL A 298 -9.94 13.75 -13.75
C VAL A 298 -11.19 13.55 -14.61
N GLU A 299 -12.39 13.68 -14.04
CA GLU A 299 -13.63 13.61 -14.83
C GLU A 299 -13.67 14.70 -15.92
N ALA A 300 -13.19 15.91 -15.61
CA ALA A 300 -13.08 16.98 -16.58
C ALA A 300 -12.07 16.66 -17.70
N ARG A 301 -10.94 16.00 -17.39
CA ARG A 301 -9.99 15.52 -18.41
C ARG A 301 -10.63 14.50 -19.34
N ASN A 302 -11.42 13.57 -18.79
CA ASN A 302 -12.12 12.56 -19.58
C ASN A 302 -13.15 13.16 -20.52
N THR A 303 -13.90 14.17 -20.05
CA THR A 303 -14.87 14.91 -20.87
C THR A 303 -14.22 15.64 -22.04
N LEU A 304 -12.96 16.05 -21.88
CA LEU A 304 -12.18 16.77 -22.89
C LEU A 304 -11.37 15.84 -23.83
N GLU A 305 -11.48 14.52 -23.68
CA GLU A 305 -10.63 13.54 -24.37
C GLU A 305 -9.13 13.91 -24.24
N TYR A 306 -8.70 14.25 -23.01
CA TYR A 306 -7.35 14.71 -22.73
C TYR A 306 -6.29 13.72 -23.26
N LEU A 307 -5.35 14.23 -24.05
CA LEU A 307 -4.32 13.45 -24.77
C LEU A 307 -4.89 12.34 -25.67
N GLY A 308 -6.15 12.45 -26.10
CA GLY A 308 -6.83 11.47 -26.94
C GLY A 308 -7.52 10.34 -26.17
N TYR A 309 -7.56 10.41 -24.83
CA TYR A 309 -8.12 9.38 -23.96
C TYR A 309 -9.23 9.95 -23.05
N SER A 310 -10.17 9.08 -22.66
CA SER A 310 -11.35 9.44 -21.85
C SER A 310 -11.60 8.49 -20.68
N ASP A 311 -10.60 7.68 -20.35
CA ASP A 311 -10.58 6.66 -19.31
C ASP A 311 -9.49 6.93 -18.26
N TRP A 312 -9.05 8.19 -18.13
CA TRP A 312 -8.18 8.62 -17.04
C TRP A 312 -8.86 8.39 -15.69
N ARG A 313 -8.07 7.96 -14.72
CA ARG A 313 -8.48 7.86 -13.31
C ARG A 313 -7.36 8.41 -12.42
N LEU A 314 -7.72 8.85 -11.23
CA LEU A 314 -6.73 9.06 -10.18
C LEU A 314 -6.18 7.67 -9.80
N PRO A 315 -4.84 7.47 -9.73
CA PRO A 315 -4.27 6.17 -9.40
C PRO A 315 -4.64 5.77 -7.98
N GLU A 316 -4.73 4.47 -7.70
CA GLU A 316 -4.75 4.04 -6.31
C GLU A 316 -3.34 4.22 -5.69
N VAL A 317 -3.23 4.17 -4.37
CA VAL A 317 -2.01 4.62 -3.67
C VAL A 317 -0.79 3.73 -3.94
N LYS A 318 -0.94 2.43 -4.17
CA LYS A 318 0.15 1.49 -4.51
C LYS A 318 0.64 1.70 -5.94
N GLU A 319 -0.25 2.01 -6.88
CA GLU A 319 0.05 2.46 -8.23
C GLU A 319 0.84 3.77 -8.21
N LEU A 320 0.38 4.75 -7.44
CA LEU A 320 1.10 6.01 -7.29
C LEU A 320 2.46 5.84 -6.59
N GLN A 321 2.55 4.93 -5.61
CA GLN A 321 3.80 4.58 -4.95
C GLN A 321 4.74 3.80 -5.89
N SER A 322 4.19 3.05 -6.85
CA SER A 322 4.98 2.24 -7.79
C SER A 322 5.88 3.07 -8.69
N ILE A 323 5.56 4.35 -8.92
CA ILE A 323 6.37 5.27 -9.74
C ILE A 323 7.32 6.15 -8.91
N VAL A 324 7.38 5.96 -7.58
CA VAL A 324 8.36 6.64 -6.73
C VAL A 324 9.77 6.10 -7.01
N ASP A 325 10.71 7.01 -7.24
CA ASP A 325 12.14 6.74 -7.31
C ASP A 325 12.80 7.10 -5.97
N TYR A 326 12.97 6.08 -5.12
CA TYR A 326 13.59 6.21 -3.80
C TYR A 326 15.09 6.55 -3.84
N THR A 327 15.73 6.57 -5.01
CA THR A 327 17.12 7.02 -5.17
C THR A 327 17.24 8.53 -5.38
N ARG A 328 16.11 9.23 -5.52
CA ARG A 328 16.02 10.65 -5.83
C ARG A 328 15.31 11.41 -4.72
N SER A 329 15.71 12.66 -4.52
CA SER A 329 15.04 13.57 -3.60
C SER A 329 15.43 15.02 -3.87
N PRO A 330 14.66 15.99 -3.36
CA PRO A 330 14.95 17.40 -3.59
C PRO A 330 16.31 17.87 -3.07
N GLY A 331 16.87 17.26 -2.02
CA GLY A 331 18.20 17.58 -1.48
C GLY A 331 19.33 16.67 -1.97
N SER A 332 19.06 15.50 -2.56
CA SER A 332 20.11 14.62 -3.12
C SER A 332 20.32 14.86 -4.62
N SER A 333 19.23 14.84 -5.41
CA SER A 333 19.26 14.98 -6.86
C SER A 333 18.80 16.36 -7.36
N GLY A 334 18.26 17.20 -6.48
CA GLY A 334 17.66 18.48 -6.87
C GLY A 334 16.37 18.33 -7.68
N SER A 335 15.71 17.17 -7.56
CA SER A 335 14.48 16.83 -8.30
C SER A 335 13.43 16.22 -7.39
N ALA A 336 12.20 16.08 -7.90
CA ALA A 336 11.22 15.18 -7.33
C ALA A 336 11.74 13.73 -7.27
N ALA A 337 11.17 12.94 -6.36
CA ALA A 337 11.43 11.50 -6.18
C ALA A 337 10.68 10.65 -7.23
N ILE A 338 10.82 11.00 -8.52
CA ILE A 338 10.19 10.35 -9.68
C ILE A 338 11.18 10.35 -10.85
N ASP A 339 10.95 9.47 -11.82
CA ASP A 339 11.73 9.42 -13.05
C ASP A 339 11.68 10.78 -13.80
N PRO A 340 12.83 11.29 -14.33
CA PRO A 340 12.88 12.55 -15.08
C PRO A 340 12.02 12.65 -16.34
N LEU A 341 11.45 11.55 -16.83
CA LEU A 341 10.46 11.59 -17.91
C LEU A 341 9.19 12.34 -17.48
N PHE A 342 8.82 12.28 -16.19
CA PHE A 342 7.65 12.96 -15.65
C PHE A 342 7.95 14.43 -15.34
N ASN A 343 6.97 15.29 -15.59
CA ASN A 343 7.03 16.70 -15.23
C ASN A 343 6.36 16.91 -13.88
N ALA A 344 7.18 16.98 -12.83
CA ALA A 344 6.72 17.36 -11.49
C ALA A 344 6.77 18.88 -11.31
N THR A 345 5.62 19.50 -11.05
CA THR A 345 5.51 20.94 -10.80
C THR A 345 6.26 21.33 -9.53
N GLY A 346 7.19 22.27 -9.66
CA GLY A 346 7.93 22.83 -8.54
C GLY A 346 7.05 23.76 -7.69
N ILE A 347 7.20 23.68 -6.37
CA ILE A 347 6.49 24.49 -5.38
C ILE A 347 7.46 25.23 -4.47
N ILE A 348 6.93 26.16 -3.67
CA ILE A 348 7.62 26.71 -2.50
C ILE A 348 6.96 26.10 -1.26
N ASN A 349 7.72 25.34 -0.48
CA ASN A 349 7.22 24.69 0.74
C ASN A 349 7.04 25.69 1.89
N GLU A 350 6.52 25.21 3.03
CA GLU A 350 6.20 26.01 4.21
C GLU A 350 7.43 26.67 4.86
N ALA A 351 8.62 26.15 4.57
CA ALA A 351 9.90 26.73 4.98
C ALA A 351 10.44 27.79 4.00
N GLY A 352 9.69 28.11 2.94
CA GLY A 352 10.10 29.07 1.91
C GLY A 352 11.16 28.52 0.93
N ALA A 353 11.35 27.20 0.88
CA ALA A 353 12.34 26.56 0.03
C ALA A 353 11.69 25.94 -1.23
N SER A 354 12.47 25.83 -2.31
CA SER A 354 12.06 25.11 -3.52
C SER A 354 11.86 23.62 -3.21
N ASP A 355 10.72 23.09 -3.64
CA ASP A 355 10.32 21.71 -3.39
C ASP A 355 9.38 21.19 -4.50
N PHE A 356 8.82 20.00 -4.29
CA PHE A 356 7.82 19.39 -5.17
C PHE A 356 6.58 18.97 -4.37
N GLY A 357 5.47 18.79 -5.08
CA GLY A 357 4.15 18.58 -4.47
C GLY A 357 3.92 17.20 -3.86
N PHE A 358 2.76 17.09 -3.23
CA PHE A 358 2.14 15.84 -2.81
C PHE A 358 1.01 15.52 -3.79
N TYR A 359 0.86 14.24 -4.13
CA TYR A 359 -0.03 13.79 -5.18
C TYR A 359 -1.09 12.91 -4.56
N TRP A 360 -2.36 13.25 -4.79
CA TRP A 360 -3.49 12.48 -4.30
C TRP A 360 -3.57 11.13 -5.00
N SER A 361 -3.95 10.11 -4.24
CA SER A 361 -4.48 8.86 -4.77
C SER A 361 -6.00 8.84 -4.66
N SER A 362 -6.64 7.89 -5.34
CA SER A 362 -8.07 7.60 -5.20
C SER A 362 -8.39 6.80 -3.93
N THR A 363 -7.37 6.31 -3.21
CA THR A 363 -7.47 5.48 -2.01
C THR A 363 -7.70 6.32 -0.76
N THR A 364 -8.52 5.81 0.16
CA THR A 364 -8.77 6.47 1.45
C THR A 364 -7.96 5.84 2.58
N HIS A 365 -7.83 6.56 3.70
CA HIS A 365 -7.13 6.11 4.89
C HIS A 365 -8.06 6.28 6.09
N ALA A 366 -8.67 5.18 6.53
CA ALA A 366 -9.57 5.19 7.65
C ALA A 366 -8.82 5.24 8.98
N GLY A 367 -9.31 6.05 9.91
CA GLY A 367 -8.88 6.04 11.30
C GLY A 367 -10.05 5.92 12.26
N LEU A 368 -9.77 5.85 13.56
CA LEU A 368 -10.82 5.72 14.61
C LEU A 368 -11.91 6.80 14.58
N ASN A 369 -11.64 7.94 13.92
CA ASN A 369 -12.61 9.03 13.74
C ASN A 369 -13.29 9.04 12.36
N GLY A 370 -13.23 7.93 11.60
CA GLY A 370 -13.82 7.74 10.28
C GLY A 370 -12.82 7.83 9.11
N GLY A 371 -13.32 7.58 7.88
CA GLY A 371 -12.57 7.69 6.62
C GLY A 371 -12.44 9.13 6.11
N ARG A 372 -11.86 10.00 6.93
CA ARG A 372 -11.79 11.46 6.68
C ARG A 372 -10.54 11.90 5.92
N ALA A 373 -9.70 10.96 5.51
CA ALA A 373 -8.43 11.24 4.86
C ALA A 373 -8.30 10.41 3.58
N ALA A 374 -7.78 11.04 2.53
CA ALA A 374 -7.28 10.34 1.35
C ALA A 374 -5.79 10.08 1.50
N ALA A 375 -5.32 8.96 0.97
CA ALA A 375 -3.90 8.68 0.90
C ALA A 375 -3.25 9.53 -0.22
N TYR A 376 -2.01 9.92 0.00
CA TYR A 376 -1.22 10.68 -0.95
C TYR A 376 0.23 10.21 -0.92
N VAL A 377 0.96 10.47 -2.01
CA VAL A 377 2.40 10.23 -2.09
C VAL A 377 3.12 11.55 -2.23
N ALA A 378 4.14 11.77 -1.40
CA ALA A 378 4.99 12.94 -1.46
C ALA A 378 6.19 12.67 -2.40
N PHE A 379 6.25 13.39 -3.51
CA PHE A 379 7.41 13.37 -4.42
C PHE A 379 8.43 14.46 -4.08
N GLY A 380 8.03 15.46 -3.30
CA GLY A 380 8.92 16.40 -2.61
C GLY A 380 9.31 15.94 -1.20
N ARG A 381 9.72 16.88 -0.36
CA ARG A 381 10.05 16.59 1.05
C ARG A 381 8.78 16.44 1.89
N ALA A 382 8.60 15.28 2.51
CA ALA A 382 7.61 15.08 3.57
C ALA A 382 8.24 15.39 4.94
N MET A 383 7.92 16.55 5.51
CA MET A 383 8.39 16.93 6.84
C MET A 383 7.46 16.35 7.91
N GLY A 384 7.92 15.35 8.65
CA GLY A 384 7.32 15.02 9.94
C GLY A 384 7.74 16.05 10.99
N TYR A 385 6.84 16.49 11.86
CA TYR A 385 7.22 17.25 13.05
C TYR A 385 8.04 16.30 13.96
N ILE A 386 9.37 16.48 14.00
CA ILE A 386 10.30 15.68 14.83
C ILE A 386 10.56 16.35 16.19
N ASP A 387 10.01 17.54 16.45
CA ASP A 387 10.22 18.27 17.70
C ASP A 387 9.20 17.87 18.78
N GLY A 388 9.51 16.80 19.50
CA GLY A 388 9.00 16.53 20.84
C GLY A 388 9.88 17.12 21.94
N ALA A 389 10.35 18.36 21.77
CA ALA A 389 11.18 19.07 22.74
C ALA A 389 10.37 20.05 23.59
#